data_AF-A0A101CEQ3-F1
#
_entry.id   AF-A0A101CEQ3-F1
#
_cell.length_a   1.000
_cell.length_b   1.000
_cell.length_c   1.000
_cell.angle_alpha   90.00
_cell.angle_beta   90.00
_cell.angle_gamma   90.00
#
_symmetry.space_group_name_H-M   'P 1'
#
loop_
_entity.id
_entity.type
_entity.pdbx_description
1 polymer ?
#
loop_
_entity_poly.entity_id
_entity_poly.type
_entity_poly.pdbx_seq_one_letter_code
_entity_poly.pdbx_strand_id
1 'polypeptide(L)'
;MKLNFIFSIFLTFSAVLSQAQRIDAENISFQILKEPVNAVEASNRNYSVTVNSPYNITKEDAIKEAKAKHQELVDNYDKSVEDAKAQHSEKLKEYEADVKKLNEKYRTESEQYNKLKTVEKIAMNAMPPVLRLPSRPQLNVPQKPVYSDPDLRNALIVDNKVLASQIMIDGYSRGGNYIDISVNMERTNFQDNAGKSFASQPTKLVVKQGGTVKIDKNLFSDFEEIASSPTNEINLGSHEKNYLQKVIARINDILAENYGFSKIVSTVKLESVKNKGEYDDLEKAHIYVTTNLKKMQAKPDYTPNRIAFENLNKGVEIWKTTLKKIDYNDKKALFNGKIAAYLYMNLIRLNLALGNKTEAEKYLNEMQEHLVDLKLSYDQNYELKALEQKIYN
;
A
#
# COMPACT_ATOMS: atom_id res chain seq x y z
N MET A 1 -9.36 -89.09 30.24
CA MET A 1 -9.23 -87.95 31.17
C MET A 1 -9.79 -86.72 30.46
N LYS A 2 -10.90 -86.18 30.98
CA LYS A 2 -11.56 -84.96 30.47
C LYS A 2 -10.70 -83.74 30.85
N LEU A 3 -10.55 -82.75 29.96
CA LEU A 3 -11.01 -81.38 30.24
C LEU A 3 -10.97 -80.50 28.98
N ASN A 4 -12.11 -79.83 28.75
CA ASN A 4 -12.38 -78.78 27.77
C ASN A 4 -11.90 -77.41 28.27
N PHE A 5 -11.69 -76.47 27.32
CA PHE A 5 -12.09 -75.04 27.26
C PHE A 5 -11.01 -74.24 26.50
N ILE A 6 -11.22 -73.71 25.29
CA ILE A 6 -12.14 -72.65 24.79
C ILE A 6 -11.48 -71.25 24.75
N PHE A 7 -11.74 -70.56 23.64
CA PHE A 7 -11.59 -69.13 23.30
C PHE A 7 -10.22 -68.59 22.88
N SER A 8 -10.01 -68.52 21.56
CA SER A 8 -9.29 -67.41 20.92
C SER A 8 -10.15 -66.85 19.79
N ILE A 9 -10.78 -65.71 20.06
CA ILE A 9 -11.42 -64.85 19.07
C ILE A 9 -10.31 -64.32 18.15
N PHE A 10 -10.30 -64.80 16.90
CA PHE A 10 -9.54 -64.16 15.83
C PHE A 10 -10.36 -62.93 15.39
N LEU A 11 -10.03 -61.77 15.97
CA LEU A 11 -10.54 -60.48 15.52
C LEU A 11 -9.82 -60.17 14.19
N THR A 12 -10.46 -60.49 13.07
CA THR A 12 -10.01 -60.06 11.74
C THR A 12 -10.21 -58.54 11.64
N PHE A 13 -9.19 -57.79 12.02
CA PHE A 13 -9.06 -56.37 11.69
C PHE A 13 -8.87 -56.28 10.17
N SER A 14 -9.97 -56.22 9.42
CA SER A 14 -9.95 -55.77 8.03
C SER A 14 -9.46 -54.33 8.04
N ALA A 15 -8.17 -54.13 7.79
CA ALA A 15 -7.61 -52.82 7.53
C ALA A 15 -8.29 -52.27 6.27
N VAL A 16 -9.34 -51.46 6.46
CA VAL A 16 -9.88 -50.62 5.42
C VAL A 16 -8.78 -49.61 5.10
N LEU A 17 -7.97 -49.93 4.09
CA LEU A 17 -7.05 -48.99 3.46
C LEU A 17 -7.89 -47.82 2.98
N SER A 18 -7.97 -46.78 3.80
CA SER A 18 -8.51 -45.49 3.37
C SER A 18 -7.60 -45.01 2.24
N GLN A 19 -8.10 -45.12 1.00
CA GLN A 19 -7.50 -44.53 -0.19
C GLN A 19 -7.60 -43.01 -0.06
N ALA A 20 -6.77 -42.42 0.81
CA ALA A 20 -6.63 -40.99 0.89
C ALA A 20 -5.84 -40.55 -0.35
N GLN A 21 -6.50 -39.82 -1.27
CA GLN A 21 -5.84 -39.17 -2.40
C GLN A 21 -4.72 -38.27 -1.86
N ARG A 22 -3.45 -38.57 -2.17
CA ARG A 22 -2.32 -37.74 -1.72
C ARG A 22 -2.07 -36.65 -2.75
N ILE A 23 -2.00 -35.40 -2.30
CA ILE A 23 -1.65 -34.26 -3.15
C ILE A 23 -0.22 -33.87 -2.81
N ASP A 24 0.66 -33.91 -3.80
CA ASP A 24 2.04 -33.45 -3.72
C ASP A 24 2.13 -32.05 -4.35
N ALA A 25 3.14 -31.26 -3.96
CA ALA A 25 3.33 -29.90 -4.46
C ALA A 25 4.78 -29.65 -4.87
N GLU A 26 4.98 -28.88 -5.94
CA GLU A 26 6.29 -28.39 -6.38
C GLU A 26 6.26 -26.90 -6.70
N ASN A 27 7.41 -26.22 -6.54
CA ASN A 27 7.57 -24.82 -6.90
C ASN A 27 8.31 -24.72 -8.23
N ILE A 28 7.73 -23.98 -9.18
CA ILE A 28 8.31 -23.77 -10.51
C ILE A 28 8.62 -22.30 -10.70
N SER A 29 9.91 -21.98 -10.79
CA SER A 29 10.38 -20.65 -11.17
C SER A 29 10.46 -20.52 -12.69
N PHE A 30 9.98 -19.40 -13.22
CA PHE A 30 10.03 -19.09 -14.64
C PHE A 30 10.22 -17.59 -14.86
N GLN A 31 10.58 -17.23 -16.09
CA GLN A 31 10.65 -15.85 -16.52
C GLN A 31 10.03 -15.70 -17.90
N ILE A 32 9.19 -14.68 -18.08
CA ILE A 32 8.62 -14.32 -19.38
C ILE A 32 8.87 -12.86 -19.66
N LEU A 33 9.06 -12.55 -20.95
CA LEU A 33 8.89 -11.19 -21.43
C LEU A 33 7.41 -11.01 -21.74
N LYS A 34 6.70 -10.22 -20.94
CA LYS A 34 5.31 -9.85 -21.21
C LYS A 34 5.32 -8.83 -22.35
N GLU A 35 4.60 -9.16 -23.41
CA GLU A 35 4.39 -8.22 -24.52
C GLU A 35 3.54 -7.04 -24.05
N PRO A 36 3.79 -5.83 -24.60
CA PRO A 36 2.95 -4.68 -24.33
C PRO A 36 1.51 -4.97 -24.78
N VAL A 37 0.53 -4.55 -23.97
CA VAL A 37 -0.90 -4.68 -24.31
C VAL A 37 -1.20 -4.05 -25.68
N ASN A 38 -0.56 -2.93 -25.97
CA ASN A 38 -0.67 -2.22 -27.22
C ASN A 38 0.69 -2.23 -27.94
N ALA A 39 0.97 -3.31 -28.66
CA ALA A 39 2.21 -3.44 -29.42
C ALA A 39 2.33 -2.35 -30.50
N VAL A 40 3.55 -1.82 -30.65
CA VAL A 40 3.91 -0.82 -31.64
C VAL A 40 5.11 -1.32 -32.46
N GLU A 41 4.96 -1.29 -33.77
CA GLU A 41 6.03 -1.60 -34.72
C GLU A 41 7.23 -0.69 -34.50
N ALA A 42 8.44 -1.23 -34.68
CA ALA A 42 9.69 -0.53 -34.38
C ALA A 42 9.82 0.85 -35.07
N SER A 43 9.30 0.99 -36.29
CA SER A 43 9.28 2.23 -37.07
C SER A 43 8.43 3.35 -36.44
N ASN A 44 7.41 2.99 -35.65
CA ASN A 44 6.44 3.91 -35.07
C ASN A 44 6.64 4.13 -33.57
N ARG A 45 7.79 3.70 -33.00
CA ARG A 45 8.13 3.87 -31.58
C ARG A 45 8.59 5.28 -31.26
N ASN A 46 7.66 6.21 -31.40
CA ASN A 46 7.84 7.61 -31.07
C ASN A 46 6.67 8.15 -30.24
N TYR A 47 6.94 9.14 -29.38
CA TYR A 47 5.92 9.69 -28.50
C TYR A 47 6.10 11.17 -28.20
N SER A 48 4.98 11.81 -27.83
CA SER A 48 4.91 13.16 -27.29
C SER A 48 4.17 13.17 -25.97
N VAL A 49 4.54 14.12 -25.10
CA VAL A 49 3.96 14.27 -23.77
C VAL A 49 3.54 15.71 -23.57
N THR A 50 2.28 15.91 -23.22
CA THR A 50 1.74 17.20 -22.80
C THR A 50 1.26 17.07 -21.36
N VAL A 51 1.88 17.83 -20.45
CA VAL A 51 1.44 17.93 -19.05
C VAL A 51 0.83 19.30 -18.84
N ASN A 52 -0.38 19.32 -18.27
CA ASN A 52 -1.03 20.53 -17.79
C ASN A 52 -1.22 20.39 -16.28
N SER A 53 -0.52 21.20 -15.50
CA SER A 53 -0.71 21.31 -14.05
C SER A 53 -1.01 22.76 -13.68
N PRO A 54 -1.76 23.01 -12.58
CA PRO A 54 -2.10 24.34 -12.10
C PRO A 54 -0.94 24.99 -11.34
N TYR A 55 0.19 24.28 -11.18
CA TYR A 55 1.37 24.75 -10.49
C TYR A 55 2.33 25.36 -11.52
N ASN A 56 2.52 26.67 -11.44
CA ASN A 56 3.45 27.43 -12.27
C ASN A 56 4.41 28.27 -11.44
N ILE A 57 4.68 27.85 -10.20
CA ILE A 57 5.57 28.57 -9.28
C ILE A 57 7.00 28.37 -9.78
N THR A 58 7.66 29.46 -10.15
CA THR A 58 9.07 29.43 -10.53
C THR A 58 9.97 29.61 -9.31
N LYS A 59 11.29 29.45 -9.50
CA LYS A 59 12.27 29.77 -8.45
C LYS A 59 12.17 31.23 -8.00
N GLU A 60 11.91 32.11 -8.95
CA GLU A 60 11.78 33.55 -8.73
C GLU A 60 10.54 33.87 -7.88
N ASP A 61 9.43 33.15 -8.09
CA ASP A 61 8.21 33.31 -7.30
C ASP A 61 8.43 32.89 -5.84
N ALA A 62 9.12 31.77 -5.59
CA ALA A 62 9.44 31.32 -4.24
C ALA A 62 10.32 32.32 -3.49
N ILE A 63 11.30 32.94 -4.18
CA ILE A 63 12.15 34.00 -3.61
C ILE A 63 11.32 35.26 -3.34
N LYS A 64 10.39 35.62 -4.23
CA LYS A 64 9.50 36.77 -4.06
C LYS A 64 8.59 36.62 -2.84
N GLU A 65 8.01 35.44 -2.65
CA GLU A 65 7.18 35.13 -1.48
C GLU A 65 7.98 35.20 -0.18
N ALA A 66 9.18 34.62 -0.15
CA ALA A 66 10.07 34.68 1.01
C ALA A 66 10.43 36.12 1.40
N LYS A 67 10.70 36.98 0.40
CA LYS A 67 10.94 38.41 0.62
C LYS A 67 9.70 39.13 1.15
N ALA A 68 8.52 38.84 0.61
CA ALA A 68 7.27 39.43 1.09
C ALA A 68 6.98 39.07 2.55
N LYS A 69 7.13 37.79 2.92
CA LYS A 69 6.98 37.33 4.31
C LYS A 69 8.01 37.95 5.24
N HIS A 70 9.26 38.10 4.80
CA HIS A 70 10.28 38.80 5.58
C HIS A 70 9.89 40.27 5.80
N GLN A 71 9.41 40.96 4.76
CA GLN A 71 8.96 42.35 4.89
C GLN A 71 7.79 42.47 5.86
N GLU A 72 6.81 41.58 5.80
CA GLU A 72 5.70 41.53 6.76
C GLU A 72 6.17 41.34 8.20
N LEU A 73 7.17 40.48 8.43
CA LEU A 73 7.77 40.31 9.75
C LEU A 73 8.50 41.56 10.23
N VAL A 74 9.18 42.27 9.33
CA VAL A 74 9.85 43.54 9.62
C VAL A 74 8.82 44.62 9.97
N ASP A 75 7.77 44.75 9.18
CA ASP A 75 6.70 45.74 9.37
C ASP A 75 5.95 45.51 10.70
N ASN A 76 5.79 44.25 11.11
CA ASN A 76 5.14 43.88 12.36
C ASN A 76 6.09 43.74 13.58
N TYR A 77 7.39 43.99 13.41
CA TYR A 77 8.38 43.77 14.46
C TYR A 77 8.13 44.66 15.69
N ASP A 78 7.94 45.96 15.46
CA ASP A 78 7.76 46.92 16.55
C ASP A 78 6.51 46.60 17.38
N LYS A 79 5.41 46.24 16.70
CA LYS A 79 4.18 45.76 17.34
C LYS A 79 4.43 44.50 18.17
N SER A 80 5.16 43.53 17.64
CA SER A 80 5.50 42.29 18.36
C SER A 80 6.34 42.55 19.62
N VAL A 81 7.23 43.55 19.58
CA VAL A 81 8.02 44.00 20.73
C VAL A 81 7.15 44.68 21.78
N GLU A 82 6.20 45.52 21.36
CA GLU A 82 5.22 46.16 22.24
C GLU A 82 4.31 45.14 22.92
N ASP A 83 3.78 44.18 22.16
CA ASP A 83 2.93 43.10 22.67
C ASP A 83 3.69 42.24 23.70
N ALA A 84 4.97 41.91 23.43
CA ALA A 84 5.80 41.16 24.38
C ALA A 84 6.03 41.93 25.69
N LYS A 85 6.23 43.25 25.63
CA LYS A 85 6.36 44.10 26.83
C LYS A 85 5.06 44.20 27.60
N ALA A 86 3.93 44.34 26.90
CA ALA A 86 2.60 44.39 27.52
C ALA A 86 2.29 43.09 28.27
N GLN A 87 2.49 41.94 27.62
CA GLN A 87 2.31 40.61 28.24
C GLN A 87 3.25 40.40 29.45
N HIS A 88 4.49 40.89 29.39
CA HIS A 88 5.41 40.81 30.53
C HIS A 88 4.96 41.68 31.70
N SER A 89 4.46 42.90 31.44
CA SER A 89 3.94 43.79 32.47
C SER A 89 2.72 43.19 33.18
N GLU A 90 1.82 42.56 32.41
CA GLU A 90 0.66 41.86 32.96
C GLU A 90 1.09 40.68 33.86
N LYS A 91 1.98 39.82 33.36
CA LYS A 91 2.54 38.70 34.15
C LYS A 91 3.28 39.16 35.40
N LEU A 92 3.95 40.31 35.37
CA LEU A 92 4.60 40.88 36.56
C LEU A 92 3.58 41.30 37.61
N LYS A 93 2.46 41.90 37.22
CA LYS A 93 1.38 42.27 38.15
C LYS A 93 0.77 41.02 38.80
N GLU A 94 0.51 39.98 38.01
CA GLU A 94 0.03 38.69 38.50
C GLU A 94 1.03 38.07 39.49
N TYR A 95 2.32 38.05 39.14
CA TYR A 95 3.40 37.57 40.01
C TYR A 95 3.45 38.34 41.34
N GLU A 96 3.36 39.66 41.32
CA GLU A 96 3.36 40.50 42.52
C GLU A 96 2.15 40.21 43.42
N ALA A 97 0.97 40.03 42.82
CA ALA A 97 -0.24 39.66 43.54
C ALA A 97 -0.11 38.26 44.20
N ASP A 98 0.44 37.28 43.47
CA ASP A 98 0.66 35.92 43.97
C ASP A 98 1.69 35.89 45.10
N VAL A 99 2.80 36.63 44.96
CA VAL A 99 3.81 36.77 46.02
C VAL A 99 3.19 37.37 47.27
N LYS A 100 2.35 38.41 47.15
CA LYS A 100 1.66 39.01 48.30
C LYS A 100 0.74 38.01 48.99
N LYS A 101 -0.09 37.31 48.21
CA LYS A 101 -1.03 36.29 48.71
C LYS A 101 -0.30 35.13 49.41
N LEU A 102 0.81 34.66 48.85
CA LEU A 102 1.61 33.58 49.43
C LEU A 102 2.32 34.01 50.72
N ASN A 103 2.82 35.26 50.78
CA ASN A 103 3.41 35.81 52.00
C ASN A 103 2.37 35.96 53.12
N GLU A 104 1.17 36.47 52.80
CA GLU A 104 0.08 36.59 53.77
C GLU A 104 -0.36 35.22 54.29
N LYS A 105 -0.54 34.25 53.39
CA LYS A 105 -0.86 32.86 53.74
C LYS A 105 0.20 32.24 54.65
N TYR A 106 1.47 32.35 54.28
CA TYR A 106 2.59 31.85 55.07
C TYR A 106 2.64 32.47 56.47
N ARG A 107 2.41 33.79 56.58
CA ARG A 107 2.34 34.48 57.88
C ARG A 107 1.22 33.91 58.75
N THR A 108 0.01 33.78 58.22
CA THR A 108 -1.14 33.25 58.97
C THR A 108 -0.93 31.80 59.38
N GLU A 109 -0.44 30.95 58.47
CA GLU A 109 -0.13 29.54 58.77
C GLU A 109 0.98 29.43 59.82
N SER A 110 2.02 30.27 59.75
CA SER A 110 3.10 30.31 60.75
C SER A 110 2.59 30.77 62.12
N GLU A 111 1.73 31.79 62.18
CA GLU A 111 1.11 32.24 63.43
C GLU A 111 0.24 31.15 64.06
N GLN A 112 -0.54 30.43 63.27
CA GLN A 112 -1.37 29.32 63.74
C GLN A 112 -0.49 28.15 64.21
N TYR A 113 0.53 27.78 63.44
CA TYR A 113 1.49 26.74 63.80
C TYR A 113 2.23 27.07 65.10
N ASN A 114 2.62 28.33 65.30
CA ASN A 114 3.32 28.77 66.51
C ASN A 114 2.44 28.74 67.77
N LYS A 115 1.11 28.86 67.63
CA LYS A 115 0.15 28.77 68.76
C LYS A 115 -0.08 27.33 69.24
N LEU A 116 0.19 26.32 68.41
CA LEU A 116 0.01 24.91 68.77
C LEU A 116 1.09 24.44 69.77
N LYS A 117 0.69 23.71 70.81
CA LYS A 117 1.61 23.08 71.76
C LYS A 117 2.31 21.88 71.12
N THR A 118 3.47 21.47 71.66
CA THR A 118 4.28 20.37 71.13
C THR A 118 3.50 19.06 70.99
N VAL A 119 2.64 18.73 71.96
CA VAL A 119 1.81 17.52 71.92
C VAL A 119 0.74 17.61 70.81
N GLU A 120 0.17 18.79 70.57
CA GLU A 120 -0.82 19.03 69.51
C GLU A 120 -0.17 18.96 68.12
N LYS A 121 1.06 19.48 67.98
CA LYS A 121 1.84 19.36 66.73
C LYS A 121 2.14 17.90 66.39
N ILE A 122 2.49 17.08 67.38
CA ILE A 122 2.75 15.65 67.21
C ILE A 122 1.45 14.89 66.91
N ALA A 123 0.37 15.15 67.66
CA ALA A 123 -0.92 14.50 67.45
C ALA A 123 -1.53 14.80 66.06
N MET A 124 -1.28 15.99 65.52
CA MET A 124 -1.77 16.42 64.20
C MET A 124 -0.78 16.13 63.05
N ASN A 125 0.40 15.56 63.31
CA ASN A 125 1.49 15.46 62.34
C ASN A 125 1.78 16.80 61.62
N ALA A 126 1.70 17.92 62.35
CA ALA A 126 1.80 19.25 61.76
C ALA A 126 3.24 19.58 61.34
N MET A 127 3.47 19.79 60.04
CA MET A 127 4.75 20.26 59.50
C MET A 127 4.89 21.77 59.62
N PRO A 128 6.11 22.31 59.81
CA PRO A 128 6.33 23.75 59.76
C PRO A 128 5.95 24.27 58.36
N PRO A 129 5.19 25.37 58.25
CA PRO A 129 4.87 25.96 56.96
C PRO A 129 6.17 26.38 56.26
N VAL A 130 6.15 26.35 54.92
CA VAL A 130 7.29 26.75 54.08
C VAL A 130 6.80 27.69 52.99
N LEU A 131 7.42 28.86 52.88
CA LEU A 131 7.14 29.81 51.81
C LEU A 131 7.80 29.33 50.51
N ARG A 132 6.98 29.09 49.48
CA ARG A 132 7.45 28.76 48.12
C ARG A 132 6.94 29.82 47.16
N LEU A 133 7.81 30.72 46.73
CA LEU A 133 7.46 31.75 45.77
C LEU A 133 7.59 31.22 44.33
N PRO A 134 6.71 31.64 43.40
CA PRO A 134 6.90 31.35 41.98
C PRO A 134 8.17 32.03 41.45
N SER A 135 8.64 31.62 40.27
CA SER A 135 9.76 32.29 39.60
C SER A 135 9.31 33.63 39.03
N ARG A 136 10.19 34.64 39.10
CA ARG A 136 9.89 35.95 38.53
C ARG A 136 9.81 35.86 36.99
N PRO A 137 8.74 36.35 36.35
CA PRO A 137 8.64 36.39 34.89
C PRO A 137 9.79 37.17 34.25
N GLN A 138 10.36 36.62 33.18
CA GLN A 138 11.41 37.27 32.38
C GLN A 138 10.83 37.87 31.10
N LEU A 139 11.38 39.00 30.67
CA LEU A 139 10.98 39.65 29.41
C LEU A 139 11.70 38.95 28.25
N ASN A 140 10.93 38.30 27.39
CA ASN A 140 11.42 37.65 26.19
C ASN A 140 11.04 38.51 24.98
N VAL A 141 11.96 39.35 24.53
CA VAL A 141 11.74 40.20 23.33
C VAL A 141 12.00 39.35 22.09
N PRO A 142 11.11 39.37 21.07
CA PRO A 142 11.37 38.70 19.81
C PRO A 142 12.65 39.24 19.17
N GLN A 143 13.43 38.33 18.57
CA GLN A 143 14.62 38.72 17.82
C GLN A 143 14.22 39.50 16.57
N LYS A 144 15.07 40.43 16.14
CA LYS A 144 14.85 41.14 14.88
C LYS A 144 14.79 40.13 13.72
N PRO A 145 13.78 40.23 12.83
CA PRO A 145 13.71 39.35 11.67
C PRO A 145 14.99 39.47 10.83
N VAL A 146 15.58 38.33 10.49
CA VAL A 146 16.73 38.25 9.56
C VAL A 146 16.25 37.52 8.31
N TYR A 147 16.55 38.09 7.15
CA TYR A 147 16.25 37.42 5.89
C TYR A 147 17.15 36.20 5.72
N SER A 148 16.54 35.07 5.38
CA SER A 148 17.23 33.86 4.95
C SER A 148 16.65 33.45 3.61
N ASP A 149 17.51 33.03 2.70
CA ASP A 149 17.04 32.45 1.45
C ASP A 149 16.19 31.20 1.73
N PRO A 150 15.06 31.04 1.02
CA PRO A 150 14.19 29.88 1.21
C PRO A 150 14.88 28.60 0.76
N ASP A 151 14.66 27.49 1.48
CA ASP A 151 15.12 26.18 1.01
C ASP A 151 14.30 25.75 -0.22
N LEU A 152 14.88 25.95 -1.40
CA LEU A 152 14.25 25.62 -2.68
C LEU A 152 13.97 24.11 -2.84
N ARG A 153 14.55 23.23 -2.00
CA ARG A 153 14.22 21.79 -2.04
C ARG A 153 12.79 21.52 -1.57
N ASN A 154 12.26 22.37 -0.69
CA ASN A 154 10.92 22.25 -0.12
C ASN A 154 9.91 23.17 -0.78
N ALA A 155 10.34 24.09 -1.63
CA ALA A 155 9.46 24.92 -2.43
C ALA A 155 8.80 24.08 -3.54
N LEU A 156 7.50 24.32 -3.78
CA LEU A 156 6.74 23.72 -4.86
C LEU A 156 7.10 24.40 -6.19
N ILE A 157 8.33 24.20 -6.67
CA ILE A 157 8.75 24.72 -7.97
C ILE A 157 8.35 23.69 -9.03
N VAL A 158 7.42 24.07 -9.90
CA VAL A 158 6.84 23.15 -10.88
C VAL A 158 6.85 23.80 -12.26
N ASP A 159 7.49 23.11 -13.21
CA ASP A 159 7.44 23.43 -14.63
C ASP A 159 6.82 22.23 -15.35
N ASN A 160 5.74 22.48 -16.08
CA ASN A 160 5.04 21.46 -16.87
C ASN A 160 5.96 20.78 -17.89
N LYS A 161 6.99 21.46 -18.42
CA LYS A 161 8.00 20.86 -19.29
C LYS A 161 8.91 19.89 -18.54
N VAL A 162 9.27 20.23 -17.31
CA VAL A 162 10.07 19.36 -16.44
C VAL A 162 9.26 18.15 -16.02
N LEU A 163 7.99 18.31 -15.62
CA LEU A 163 7.09 17.18 -15.34
C LEU A 163 6.93 16.29 -16.57
N ALA A 164 6.67 16.88 -17.74
CA ALA A 164 6.58 16.12 -18.98
C ALA A 164 7.87 15.33 -19.22
N SER A 165 9.05 15.92 -19.01
CA SER A 165 10.36 15.26 -19.21
C SER A 165 10.59 14.01 -18.39
N GLN A 166 9.88 13.84 -17.27
CA GLN A 166 9.98 12.66 -16.40
C GLN A 166 9.07 11.51 -16.84
N ILE A 167 8.18 11.75 -17.81
CA ILE A 167 7.33 10.72 -18.40
C ILE A 167 8.05 10.10 -19.59
N MET A 168 8.28 8.79 -19.53
CA MET A 168 9.06 8.05 -20.51
C MET A 168 8.46 6.68 -20.81
N ILE A 169 8.68 6.21 -22.04
CA ILE A 169 8.39 4.84 -22.46
C ILE A 169 9.70 4.20 -22.90
N ASP A 170 10.13 3.17 -22.20
CA ASP A 170 11.36 2.46 -22.53
C ASP A 170 11.30 1.86 -23.94
N GLY A 171 12.36 2.09 -24.72
CA GLY A 171 12.46 1.64 -26.11
C GLY A 171 11.73 2.52 -27.14
N TYR A 172 11.25 3.70 -26.74
CA TYR A 172 10.66 4.70 -27.63
C TYR A 172 11.51 5.96 -27.70
N SER A 173 11.49 6.60 -28.86
CA SER A 173 12.12 7.90 -29.09
C SER A 173 11.15 9.04 -28.77
N ARG A 174 11.67 10.13 -28.20
CA ARG A 174 10.88 11.32 -27.89
C ARG A 174 10.80 12.23 -29.11
N GLY A 175 9.61 12.74 -29.41
CA GLY A 175 9.34 13.54 -30.61
C GLY A 175 8.61 12.73 -31.67
N GLY A 176 7.57 13.30 -32.27
CA GLY A 176 6.54 12.55 -33.02
C GLY A 176 5.26 12.39 -32.19
N ASN A 177 4.17 11.97 -32.83
CA ASN A 177 2.84 11.91 -32.22
C ASN A 177 2.15 10.54 -32.44
N TYR A 178 2.91 9.48 -32.69
CA TYR A 178 2.32 8.16 -32.83
C TYR A 178 1.72 7.70 -31.50
N ILE A 179 2.46 7.87 -30.40
CA ILE A 179 1.90 7.84 -29.05
C ILE A 179 1.80 9.27 -28.52
N ASP A 180 0.59 9.76 -28.31
CA ASP A 180 0.32 11.09 -27.76
C ASP A 180 -0.23 10.95 -26.33
N ILE A 181 0.53 11.44 -25.36
CA ILE A 181 0.24 11.34 -23.93
C ILE A 181 -0.19 12.71 -23.43
N SER A 182 -1.44 12.81 -22.97
CA SER A 182 -1.99 14.00 -22.34
C SER A 182 -2.26 13.73 -20.87
N VAL A 183 -1.67 14.56 -20.01
CA VAL A 183 -1.84 14.50 -18.55
C VAL A 183 -2.40 15.83 -18.09
N ASN A 184 -3.57 15.81 -17.47
CA ASN A 184 -4.20 17.00 -16.89
C ASN A 184 -4.36 16.78 -15.38
N MET A 185 -3.62 17.55 -14.60
CA MET A 185 -3.61 17.48 -13.15
C MET A 185 -4.46 18.62 -12.59
N GLU A 186 -5.31 18.33 -11.61
CA GLU A 186 -5.98 19.35 -10.81
C GLU A 186 -5.11 19.77 -9.61
N ARG A 187 -5.51 20.83 -8.92
CA ARG A 187 -4.81 21.27 -7.71
C ARG A 187 -5.08 20.26 -6.60
N THR A 188 -4.09 20.00 -5.76
CA THR A 188 -4.25 19.14 -4.59
C THR A 188 -5.28 19.76 -3.64
N ASN A 189 -6.32 18.99 -3.34
CA ASN A 189 -7.34 19.35 -2.38
C ASN A 189 -6.97 18.77 -1.01
N PHE A 190 -6.95 19.60 0.02
CA PHE A 190 -6.68 19.19 1.39
C PHE A 190 -7.95 19.30 2.22
N GLN A 191 -8.18 18.32 3.09
CA GLN A 191 -9.29 18.34 4.04
C GLN A 191 -8.88 17.72 5.38
N ASP A 192 -9.47 18.24 6.45
CA ASP A 192 -9.30 17.69 7.79
C ASP A 192 -10.52 16.83 8.17
N ASN A 193 -10.27 15.67 8.77
CA ASN A 193 -11.31 14.83 9.35
C ASN A 193 -10.78 14.16 10.62
N ALA A 194 -11.51 14.32 11.74
CA ALA A 194 -11.16 13.77 13.04
C ALA A 194 -9.71 14.05 13.51
N GLY A 195 -9.21 15.27 13.24
CA GLY A 195 -7.85 15.69 13.61
C GLY A 195 -6.74 15.15 12.70
N LYS A 196 -7.09 14.49 11.61
CA LYS A 196 -6.17 13.98 10.58
C LYS A 196 -6.33 14.75 9.29
N SER A 197 -5.25 14.84 8.51
CA SER A 197 -5.24 15.45 7.19
C SER A 197 -5.40 14.40 6.09
N PHE A 198 -6.23 14.70 5.12
CA PHE A 198 -6.43 13.92 3.90
C PHE A 198 -6.18 14.79 2.68
N ALA A 199 -5.73 14.18 1.59
CA ALA A 199 -5.55 14.88 0.32
C ALA A 199 -5.99 14.06 -0.89
N SER A 200 -6.34 14.75 -1.97
CA SER A 200 -6.59 14.19 -3.30
C SER A 200 -5.99 15.12 -4.36
N GLN A 201 -5.53 14.56 -5.48
CA GLN A 201 -5.07 15.33 -6.62
C GLN A 201 -5.61 14.68 -7.90
N PRO A 202 -6.88 14.94 -8.24
CA PRO A 202 -7.50 14.37 -9.42
C PRO A 202 -6.63 14.59 -10.66
N THR A 203 -6.31 13.51 -11.37
CA THR A 203 -5.48 13.57 -12.57
C THR A 203 -6.12 12.75 -13.69
N LYS A 204 -6.31 13.37 -14.85
CA LYS A 204 -6.78 12.70 -16.05
C LYS A 204 -5.60 12.34 -16.96
N LEU A 205 -5.47 11.05 -17.26
CA LEU A 205 -4.51 10.52 -18.23
C LEU A 205 -5.26 10.07 -19.48
N VAL A 206 -4.90 10.63 -20.63
CA VAL A 206 -5.36 10.19 -21.95
C VAL A 206 -4.15 9.82 -22.80
N VAL A 207 -4.14 8.60 -23.34
CA VAL A 207 -3.09 8.16 -24.28
C VAL A 207 -3.73 7.74 -25.58
N LYS A 208 -3.29 8.37 -26.68
CA LYS A 208 -3.70 8.03 -28.04
C LYS A 208 -2.58 7.31 -28.78
N GLN A 209 -2.94 6.27 -29.52
CA GLN A 209 -2.06 5.56 -30.45
C GLN A 209 -2.58 5.77 -31.87
N GLY A 210 -1.77 6.39 -32.73
CA GLY A 210 -2.16 6.73 -34.11
C GLY A 210 -3.44 7.57 -34.17
N GLY A 211 -3.65 8.44 -33.18
CA GLY A 211 -4.86 9.27 -33.03
C GLY A 211 -6.06 8.61 -32.33
N THR A 212 -6.05 7.29 -32.12
CA THR A 212 -7.12 6.57 -31.42
C THR A 212 -6.85 6.49 -29.92
N VAL A 213 -7.82 6.83 -29.08
CA VAL A 213 -7.69 6.71 -27.61
C VAL A 213 -7.57 5.25 -27.20
N LYS A 214 -6.49 4.90 -26.51
CA LYS A 214 -6.23 3.56 -25.96
C LYS A 214 -6.29 3.52 -24.44
N ILE A 215 -6.00 4.64 -23.79
CA ILE A 215 -6.07 4.79 -22.34
C ILE A 215 -6.83 6.08 -22.05
N ASP A 216 -7.88 5.98 -21.24
CA ASP A 216 -8.59 7.11 -20.63
C ASP A 216 -8.84 6.74 -19.17
N LYS A 217 -8.09 7.36 -18.25
CA LYS A 217 -8.14 7.04 -16.82
C LYS A 217 -8.19 8.31 -15.99
N ASN A 218 -9.04 8.27 -14.96
CA ASN A 218 -8.99 9.20 -13.84
C ASN A 218 -8.20 8.54 -12.72
N LEU A 219 -7.20 9.25 -12.20
CA LEU A 219 -6.28 8.80 -11.16
C LEU A 219 -6.39 9.75 -9.96
N PHE A 220 -6.15 9.24 -8.77
CA PHE A 220 -6.00 10.02 -7.53
C PHE A 220 -7.19 10.95 -7.21
N SER A 221 -8.40 10.54 -7.60
CA SER A 221 -9.64 11.26 -7.30
C SER A 221 -10.09 11.07 -5.85
N ASP A 222 -9.75 9.93 -5.23
CA ASP A 222 -10.12 9.62 -3.86
C ASP A 222 -9.19 10.30 -2.86
N PHE A 223 -9.75 10.65 -1.69
CA PHE A 223 -8.97 11.20 -0.59
C PHE A 223 -8.21 10.10 0.15
N GLU A 224 -6.91 10.31 0.32
CA GLU A 224 -6.04 9.44 1.10
C GLU A 224 -5.55 10.19 2.35
N GLU A 225 -5.36 9.46 3.46
CA GLU A 225 -4.77 10.01 4.69
C GLU A 225 -3.30 10.35 4.44
N ILE A 226 -2.91 11.60 4.72
CA ILE A 226 -1.53 12.08 4.53
C ILE A 226 -0.81 12.40 5.83
N ALA A 227 -1.54 12.66 6.92
CA ALA A 227 -0.98 12.92 8.23
C ALA A 227 -1.99 12.67 9.36
N SER A 228 -1.47 12.30 10.54
CA SER A 228 -2.24 12.17 11.78
C SER A 228 -2.42 13.50 12.54
N SER A 229 -2.14 14.62 11.88
CA SER A 229 -2.29 15.99 12.39
C SER A 229 -3.14 16.81 11.42
N PRO A 230 -3.77 17.91 11.86
CA PRO A 230 -4.56 18.76 10.98
C PRO A 230 -3.69 19.57 9.99
N THR A 231 -4.31 20.04 8.92
CA THR A 231 -3.62 20.67 7.77
C THR A 231 -2.79 21.90 8.13
N ASN A 232 -3.16 22.62 9.20
CA ASN A 232 -2.44 23.79 9.69
C ASN A 232 -1.09 23.47 10.37
N GLU A 233 -0.84 22.21 10.72
CA GLU A 233 0.38 21.74 11.38
C GLU A 233 1.35 21.04 10.41
N ILE A 234 0.97 20.86 9.14
CA ILE A 234 1.77 20.12 8.16
C ILE A 234 2.32 21.02 7.05
N ASN A 235 3.37 20.54 6.37
CA ASN A 235 3.95 21.23 5.23
C ASN A 235 3.21 20.87 3.94
N LEU A 236 2.17 21.65 3.60
CA LEU A 236 1.34 21.42 2.40
C LEU A 236 2.17 21.34 1.12
N GLY A 237 3.13 22.24 0.91
CA GLY A 237 3.96 22.26 -0.31
C GLY A 237 4.80 20.98 -0.49
N SER A 238 5.27 20.38 0.60
CA SER A 238 5.93 19.08 0.56
C SER A 238 4.97 17.97 0.13
N HIS A 239 3.76 17.95 0.66
CA HIS A 239 2.74 16.97 0.26
C HIS A 239 2.31 17.15 -1.20
N GLU A 240 2.13 18.38 -1.68
CA GLU A 240 1.82 18.66 -3.08
C GLU A 240 2.91 18.14 -4.02
N LYS A 241 4.19 18.36 -3.67
CA LYS A 241 5.32 17.82 -4.43
C LYS A 241 5.34 16.29 -4.45
N ASN A 242 5.08 15.66 -3.32
CA ASN A 242 4.99 14.19 -3.23
C ASN A 242 3.87 13.64 -4.11
N TYR A 243 2.71 14.33 -4.17
CA TYR A 243 1.63 13.96 -5.08
C TYR A 243 2.07 14.01 -6.54
N LEU A 244 2.71 15.11 -6.98
CA LEU A 244 3.21 15.21 -8.35
C LEU A 244 4.16 14.05 -8.69
N GLN A 245 5.07 13.70 -7.80
CA GLN A 245 5.96 12.54 -7.99
C GLN A 245 5.20 11.21 -8.06
N LYS A 246 4.22 11.01 -7.17
CA LYS A 246 3.34 9.83 -7.16
C LYS A 246 2.57 9.71 -8.48
N VAL A 247 2.06 10.82 -9.00
CA VAL A 247 1.34 10.87 -10.28
C VAL A 247 2.25 10.47 -11.43
N ILE A 248 3.43 11.07 -11.55
CA ILE A 248 4.38 10.76 -12.61
C ILE A 248 4.82 9.28 -12.56
N ALA A 249 5.15 8.77 -11.37
CA ALA A 249 5.51 7.36 -11.19
C ALA A 249 4.38 6.43 -11.68
N ARG A 250 3.14 6.69 -11.25
CA ARG A 250 1.99 5.88 -11.66
C ARG A 250 1.71 5.93 -13.17
N ILE A 251 1.91 7.09 -13.79
CA ILE A 251 1.77 7.23 -15.25
C ILE A 251 2.84 6.40 -15.96
N ASN A 252 4.10 6.46 -15.51
CA ASN A 252 5.17 5.63 -16.07
C ASN A 252 4.88 4.13 -15.92
N ASP A 253 4.35 3.69 -14.78
CA ASP A 253 3.92 2.29 -14.60
C ASP A 253 2.84 1.90 -15.61
N ILE A 254 1.81 2.73 -15.77
CA ILE A 254 0.73 2.49 -16.74
C ILE A 254 1.29 2.42 -18.17
N LEU A 255 2.19 3.32 -18.53
CA LEU A 255 2.80 3.34 -19.86
C LEU A 255 3.70 2.13 -20.09
N ALA A 256 4.49 1.73 -19.09
CA ALA A 256 5.33 0.55 -19.15
C ALA A 256 4.51 -0.73 -19.29
N GLU A 257 3.40 -0.86 -18.56
CA GLU A 257 2.47 -1.99 -18.67
C GLU A 257 1.79 -2.08 -20.05
N ASN A 258 1.52 -0.94 -20.68
CA ASN A 258 0.76 -0.88 -21.93
C ASN A 258 1.62 -0.90 -23.20
N TYR A 259 2.81 -0.29 -23.15
CA TYR A 259 3.66 -0.07 -24.33
C TYR A 259 5.09 -0.60 -24.16
N GLY A 260 5.53 -0.86 -22.93
CA GLY A 260 6.83 -1.44 -22.61
C GLY A 260 6.82 -2.97 -22.58
N PHE A 261 7.99 -3.56 -22.83
CA PHE A 261 8.20 -4.97 -22.54
C PHE A 261 8.54 -5.13 -21.06
N SER A 262 7.77 -5.89 -20.30
CA SER A 262 8.05 -6.13 -18.88
C SER A 262 8.56 -7.55 -18.67
N LYS A 263 9.64 -7.68 -17.89
CA LYS A 263 10.15 -8.99 -17.48
C LYS A 263 9.37 -9.44 -16.24
N ILE A 264 8.58 -10.50 -16.36
CA ILE A 264 8.02 -11.19 -15.21
C ILE A 264 9.01 -12.26 -14.78
N VAL A 265 9.43 -12.20 -13.52
CA VAL A 265 10.15 -13.29 -12.84
C VAL A 265 9.25 -13.77 -11.73
N SER A 266 8.84 -15.03 -11.80
CA SER A 266 7.79 -15.55 -10.91
C SER A 266 8.09 -16.98 -10.50
N THR A 267 7.58 -17.37 -9.33
CA THR A 267 7.59 -18.74 -8.85
C THR A 267 6.15 -19.13 -8.52
N VAL A 268 5.69 -20.24 -9.08
CA VAL A 268 4.35 -20.77 -8.86
C VAL A 268 4.41 -22.11 -8.14
N LYS A 269 3.60 -22.28 -7.09
CA LYS A 269 3.35 -23.56 -6.44
C LYS A 269 2.28 -24.30 -7.24
N LEU A 270 2.60 -25.50 -7.73
CA LEU A 270 1.66 -26.36 -8.44
C LEU A 270 1.52 -27.69 -7.72
N GLU A 271 0.26 -28.10 -7.55
CA GLU A 271 -0.12 -29.35 -6.90
C GLU A 271 -0.48 -30.42 -7.93
N SER A 272 -0.24 -31.69 -7.58
CA SER A 272 -0.60 -32.85 -8.37
C SER A 272 -1.07 -33.99 -7.47
N VAL A 273 -2.11 -34.71 -7.91
CA VAL A 273 -2.54 -35.93 -7.22
C VAL A 273 -1.56 -37.07 -7.52
N LYS A 274 -1.17 -37.83 -6.48
CA LYS A 274 -0.35 -39.02 -6.63
C LYS A 274 -1.08 -40.04 -7.51
N ASN A 275 -0.48 -40.36 -8.64
CA ASN A 275 -1.08 -41.25 -9.62
C ASN A 275 -0.62 -42.72 -9.46
N LYS A 276 -1.56 -43.65 -9.66
CA LYS A 276 -1.33 -45.10 -9.76
C LYS A 276 -2.01 -45.71 -11.01
N GLY A 277 -2.42 -44.87 -11.97
CA GLY A 277 -3.15 -45.22 -13.19
C GLY A 277 -4.53 -44.57 -13.32
N GLU A 278 -5.08 -44.01 -12.23
CA GLU A 278 -6.44 -43.46 -12.21
C GLU A 278 -6.49 -41.96 -12.58
N TYR A 279 -5.35 -41.28 -12.56
CA TYR A 279 -5.21 -39.84 -12.76
C TYR A 279 -4.23 -39.49 -13.89
N ASP A 280 -4.05 -40.38 -14.87
CA ASP A 280 -3.10 -40.22 -15.98
C ASP A 280 -3.29 -38.88 -16.73
N ASP A 281 -4.53 -38.45 -16.94
CA ASP A 281 -4.84 -37.16 -17.56
C ASP A 281 -4.35 -35.98 -16.71
N LEU A 282 -4.48 -36.06 -15.38
CA LEU A 282 -4.05 -35.00 -14.46
C LEU A 282 -2.53 -34.97 -14.30
N GLU A 283 -1.87 -36.13 -14.34
CA GLU A 283 -0.41 -36.22 -14.41
C GLU A 283 0.10 -35.62 -15.72
N LYS A 284 -0.52 -35.95 -16.86
CA LYS A 284 -0.21 -35.36 -18.16
C LYS A 284 -0.42 -33.84 -18.17
N ALA A 285 -1.50 -33.37 -17.55
CA ALA A 285 -1.77 -31.93 -17.41
C ALA A 285 -0.68 -31.23 -16.60
N HIS A 286 -0.28 -31.82 -15.47
CA HIS A 286 0.80 -31.31 -14.65
C HIS A 286 2.12 -31.24 -15.44
N ILE A 287 2.49 -32.30 -16.16
CA ILE A 287 3.69 -32.32 -17.03
C ILE A 287 3.63 -31.23 -18.11
N TYR A 288 2.48 -31.04 -18.77
CA TYR A 288 2.31 -29.98 -19.76
C TYR A 288 2.56 -28.60 -19.17
N VAL A 289 1.95 -28.31 -18.01
CA VAL A 289 2.10 -26.99 -17.39
C VAL A 289 3.55 -26.77 -16.93
N THR A 290 4.12 -27.70 -16.16
CA THR A 290 5.43 -27.50 -15.52
C THR A 290 6.57 -27.47 -16.53
N THR A 291 6.52 -28.34 -17.55
CA THR A 291 7.51 -28.36 -18.64
C THR A 291 7.49 -27.06 -19.43
N ASN A 292 6.32 -26.54 -19.76
CA ASN A 292 6.23 -25.33 -20.58
C ASN A 292 6.52 -24.06 -19.79
N LEU A 293 6.18 -24.00 -18.49
CA LEU A 293 6.67 -22.93 -17.61
C LEU A 293 8.19 -22.89 -17.57
N LYS A 294 8.86 -24.04 -17.44
CA LYS A 294 10.34 -24.14 -17.45
C LYS A 294 10.98 -23.71 -18.79
N LYS A 295 10.24 -23.80 -19.90
CA LYS A 295 10.71 -23.39 -21.23
C LYS A 295 10.61 -21.88 -21.48
N MET A 296 9.82 -21.17 -20.67
CA MET A 296 9.61 -19.74 -20.82
C MET A 296 10.89 -18.94 -20.60
N GLN A 297 11.10 -17.92 -21.42
CA GLN A 297 12.30 -17.08 -21.39
C GLN A 297 11.95 -15.60 -21.48
N ALA A 298 12.71 -14.77 -20.79
CA ALA A 298 12.64 -13.31 -20.91
C ALA A 298 13.56 -12.83 -22.04
N LYS A 299 13.20 -13.12 -23.29
CA LYS A 299 13.95 -12.74 -24.49
C LYS A 299 13.06 -11.99 -25.50
N PRO A 300 13.64 -11.14 -26.37
CA PRO A 300 12.89 -10.40 -27.38
C PRO A 300 12.16 -11.29 -28.40
N ASP A 301 12.70 -12.47 -28.72
CA ASP A 301 11.98 -13.45 -29.54
C ASP A 301 10.89 -14.13 -28.71
N TYR A 302 9.64 -13.78 -28.99
CA TYR A 302 8.47 -14.29 -28.29
C TYR A 302 7.98 -15.65 -28.83
N THR A 303 8.48 -16.11 -29.99
CA THR A 303 8.04 -17.35 -30.63
C THR A 303 8.11 -18.57 -29.70
N PRO A 304 9.21 -18.80 -28.94
CA PRO A 304 9.28 -19.91 -28.00
C PRO A 304 8.27 -19.80 -26.86
N ASN A 305 8.02 -18.58 -26.37
CA ASN A 305 7.04 -18.35 -25.31
C ASN A 305 5.62 -18.61 -25.81
N ARG A 306 5.27 -18.18 -27.03
CA ARG A 306 3.97 -18.47 -27.64
C ARG A 306 3.70 -19.97 -27.72
N ILE A 307 4.67 -20.75 -28.22
CA ILE A 307 4.57 -22.21 -28.30
C ILE A 307 4.47 -22.84 -26.90
N ALA A 308 5.21 -22.32 -25.92
CA ALA A 308 5.12 -22.77 -24.54
C ALA A 308 3.72 -22.49 -23.95
N PHE A 309 3.15 -21.31 -24.18
CA PHE A 309 1.78 -20.95 -23.76
C PHE A 309 0.73 -21.85 -24.39
N GLU A 310 0.79 -22.10 -25.70
CA GLU A 310 -0.13 -23.00 -26.40
C GLU A 310 -0.10 -24.41 -25.80
N ASN A 311 1.09 -24.94 -25.48
CA ASN A 311 1.21 -26.27 -24.89
C ASN A 311 0.88 -26.31 -23.40
N LEU A 312 1.15 -25.23 -22.65
CA LEU A 312 0.72 -25.06 -21.26
C LEU A 312 -0.81 -25.06 -21.19
N ASN A 313 -1.48 -24.37 -22.12
CA ASN A 313 -2.93 -24.30 -22.18
C ASN A 313 -3.57 -25.68 -22.39
N LYS A 314 -2.90 -26.62 -23.07
CA LYS A 314 -3.40 -28.01 -23.15
C LYS A 314 -3.55 -28.65 -21.76
N GLY A 315 -2.62 -28.39 -20.84
CA GLY A 315 -2.73 -28.86 -19.46
C GLY A 315 -3.85 -28.15 -18.68
N VAL A 316 -3.98 -26.83 -18.86
CA VAL A 316 -5.06 -26.03 -18.27
C VAL A 316 -6.44 -26.50 -18.73
N GLU A 317 -6.61 -26.83 -20.01
CA GLU A 317 -7.87 -27.36 -20.54
C GLU A 317 -8.22 -28.74 -19.97
N ILE A 318 -7.22 -29.58 -19.67
CA ILE A 318 -7.46 -30.84 -18.96
C ILE A 318 -7.95 -30.56 -17.53
N TRP A 319 -7.34 -29.62 -16.80
CA TRP A 319 -7.82 -29.23 -15.47
C TRP A 319 -9.27 -28.73 -15.50
N LYS A 320 -9.60 -27.82 -16.43
CA LYS A 320 -10.97 -27.32 -16.64
C LYS A 320 -11.96 -28.43 -16.98
N THR A 321 -11.57 -29.35 -17.86
CA THR A 321 -12.43 -30.46 -18.26
C THR A 321 -12.66 -31.42 -17.10
N THR A 322 -11.64 -31.64 -16.25
CA THR A 322 -11.79 -32.45 -15.04
C THR A 322 -12.67 -31.78 -13.99
N LEU A 323 -12.62 -30.45 -13.84
CA LEU A 323 -13.52 -29.71 -12.95
C LEU A 323 -15.01 -29.95 -13.27
N LYS A 324 -15.36 -30.19 -14.54
CA LYS A 324 -16.72 -30.55 -14.96
C LYS A 324 -17.16 -31.97 -14.55
N LYS A 325 -16.21 -32.83 -14.17
CA LYS A 325 -16.46 -34.23 -13.76
C LYS A 325 -16.51 -34.40 -12.24
N ILE A 326 -16.34 -33.32 -11.48
CA ILE A 326 -16.29 -33.38 -10.02
C ILE A 326 -17.68 -33.72 -9.47
N ASP A 327 -17.73 -34.71 -8.60
CA ASP A 327 -18.84 -34.91 -7.67
C ASP A 327 -18.48 -34.28 -6.32
N TYR A 328 -19.11 -33.15 -6.02
CA TYR A 328 -18.88 -32.40 -4.77
C TYR A 328 -19.55 -33.06 -3.56
N ASN A 329 -20.54 -33.93 -3.79
CA ASN A 329 -21.33 -34.56 -2.74
C ASN A 329 -20.73 -35.91 -2.31
N ASP A 330 -20.06 -36.62 -3.22
CA ASP A 330 -19.41 -37.90 -2.92
C ASP A 330 -17.90 -37.77 -2.66
N LYS A 331 -17.54 -37.88 -1.38
CA LYS A 331 -16.14 -37.89 -0.92
C LYS A 331 -15.34 -39.10 -1.42
N LYS A 332 -15.99 -40.18 -1.82
CA LYS A 332 -15.35 -41.40 -2.32
C LYS A 332 -15.25 -41.42 -3.85
N ALA A 333 -15.89 -40.47 -4.54
CA ALA A 333 -15.76 -40.36 -5.98
C ALA A 333 -14.29 -40.16 -6.37
N LEU A 334 -13.92 -40.73 -7.52
CA LEU A 334 -12.57 -40.57 -8.08
C LEU A 334 -12.24 -39.08 -8.27
N PHE A 335 -13.21 -38.31 -8.75
CA PHE A 335 -13.14 -36.87 -8.94
C PHE A 335 -14.05 -36.20 -7.90
N ASN A 336 -13.51 -35.89 -6.72
CA ASN A 336 -14.26 -35.33 -5.59
C ASN A 336 -13.81 -33.91 -5.25
N GLY A 337 -14.39 -33.32 -4.19
CA GLY A 337 -14.02 -31.99 -3.70
C GLY A 337 -12.52 -31.78 -3.39
N LYS A 338 -11.77 -32.82 -3.02
CA LYS A 338 -10.32 -32.71 -2.81
C LYS A 338 -9.56 -32.48 -4.12
N ILE A 339 -9.98 -33.16 -5.19
CA ILE A 339 -9.45 -32.94 -6.54
C ILE A 339 -9.81 -31.53 -7.02
N ALA A 340 -11.07 -31.11 -6.83
CA ALA A 340 -11.50 -29.77 -7.20
C ALA A 340 -10.71 -28.67 -6.48
N ALA A 341 -10.49 -28.80 -5.17
CA ALA A 341 -9.77 -27.81 -4.38
C ALA A 341 -8.37 -27.52 -4.93
N TYR A 342 -7.57 -28.54 -5.23
CA TYR A 342 -6.22 -28.32 -5.75
C TYR A 342 -6.24 -27.83 -7.20
N LEU A 343 -7.21 -28.26 -8.02
CA LEU A 343 -7.34 -27.78 -9.40
C LEU A 343 -7.67 -26.28 -9.45
N TYR A 344 -8.63 -25.82 -8.66
CA TYR A 344 -8.93 -24.39 -8.52
C TYR A 344 -7.72 -23.61 -8.02
N MET A 345 -7.08 -24.10 -6.96
CA MET A 345 -5.87 -23.46 -6.40
C MET A 345 -4.73 -23.38 -7.43
N ASN A 346 -4.50 -24.42 -8.23
CA ASN A 346 -3.54 -24.38 -9.33
C ASN A 346 -3.88 -23.34 -10.39
N LEU A 347 -5.15 -23.27 -10.81
CA LEU A 347 -5.61 -22.30 -11.80
C LEU A 347 -5.44 -20.85 -11.29
N ILE A 348 -5.79 -20.59 -10.03
CA ILE A 348 -5.64 -19.27 -9.40
C ILE A 348 -4.15 -18.90 -9.30
N ARG A 349 -3.33 -19.77 -8.71
CA ARG A 349 -1.88 -19.54 -8.54
C ARG A 349 -1.17 -19.33 -9.88
N LEU A 350 -1.49 -20.13 -10.89
CA LEU A 350 -0.91 -20.04 -12.22
C LEU A 350 -1.26 -18.70 -12.88
N ASN A 351 -2.53 -18.29 -12.87
CA ASN A 351 -2.94 -17.03 -13.48
C ASN A 351 -2.35 -15.82 -12.77
N LEU A 352 -2.28 -15.84 -11.43
CA LEU A 352 -1.57 -14.81 -10.68
C LEU A 352 -0.08 -14.75 -11.04
N ALA A 353 0.59 -15.91 -11.13
CA ALA A 353 2.00 -15.97 -11.48
C ALA A 353 2.30 -15.47 -12.90
N LEU A 354 1.33 -15.63 -13.82
CA LEU A 354 1.38 -15.12 -15.19
C LEU A 354 0.94 -13.65 -15.32
N GLY A 355 0.48 -13.02 -14.23
CA GLY A 355 0.00 -11.64 -14.23
C GLY A 355 -1.44 -11.45 -14.76
N ASN A 356 -2.21 -12.53 -14.87
CA ASN A 356 -3.59 -12.54 -15.37
C ASN A 356 -4.59 -12.47 -14.20
N LYS A 357 -4.65 -11.34 -13.49
CA LYS A 357 -5.52 -11.17 -12.31
C LYS A 357 -7.00 -11.44 -12.59
N THR A 358 -7.52 -10.97 -13.73
CA THR A 358 -8.93 -11.17 -14.13
C THR A 358 -9.30 -12.65 -14.25
N GLU A 359 -8.42 -13.46 -14.86
CA GLU A 359 -8.69 -14.89 -15.01
C GLU A 359 -8.51 -15.63 -13.67
N ALA A 360 -7.60 -15.17 -12.80
CA ALA A 360 -7.48 -15.69 -11.43
C ALA A 360 -8.74 -15.40 -10.60
N GLU A 361 -9.30 -14.19 -10.69
CA GLU A 361 -10.54 -13.79 -10.04
C GLU A 361 -11.72 -14.65 -10.49
N LYS A 362 -11.82 -14.94 -11.79
CA LYS A 362 -12.85 -15.84 -12.32
C LYS A 362 -12.81 -17.22 -11.65
N TYR A 363 -11.65 -17.86 -11.56
CA TYR A 363 -11.55 -19.18 -10.89
C TYR A 363 -11.74 -19.11 -9.38
N LEU A 364 -11.38 -17.98 -8.75
CA LEU A 364 -11.71 -17.74 -7.34
C LEU A 364 -13.23 -17.72 -7.15
N ASN A 365 -13.96 -16.96 -7.98
CA ASN A 365 -15.41 -16.87 -7.90
C ASN A 365 -16.07 -18.23 -8.17
N GLU A 366 -15.61 -18.97 -9.19
CA GLU A 366 -16.07 -20.34 -9.45
C GLU A 366 -15.80 -21.28 -8.25
N MET A 367 -14.64 -21.17 -7.61
CA MET A 367 -14.32 -21.94 -6.42
C MET A 367 -15.21 -21.58 -5.22
N GLN A 368 -15.54 -20.29 -5.07
CA GLN A 368 -16.36 -19.76 -3.98
C GLN A 368 -17.77 -20.35 -3.96
N GLU A 369 -18.37 -20.58 -5.13
CA GLU A 369 -19.68 -21.26 -5.27
C GLU A 369 -19.68 -22.69 -4.69
N HIS A 370 -18.51 -23.32 -4.56
CA HIS A 370 -18.35 -24.69 -4.08
C HIS A 370 -17.68 -24.80 -2.70
N LEU A 371 -17.37 -23.69 -2.03
CA LEU A 371 -16.55 -23.70 -0.79
C LEU A 371 -17.14 -24.55 0.33
N VAL A 372 -18.47 -24.56 0.46
CA VAL A 372 -19.19 -25.36 1.48
C VAL A 372 -18.91 -26.86 1.29
N ASP A 373 -18.76 -27.30 0.03
CA ASP A 373 -18.57 -28.70 -0.33
C ASP A 373 -17.08 -29.11 -0.35
N LEU A 374 -16.19 -28.18 -0.70
CA LEU A 374 -14.74 -28.42 -0.82
C LEU A 374 -14.07 -28.76 0.52
N LYS A 375 -14.64 -28.32 1.66
CA LYS A 375 -14.14 -28.58 3.02
C LYS A 375 -12.61 -28.42 3.14
N LEU A 376 -12.14 -27.22 2.78
CA LEU A 376 -10.72 -26.87 2.77
C LEU A 376 -10.07 -27.07 4.15
N SER A 377 -8.80 -27.50 4.15
CA SER A 377 -7.99 -27.53 5.37
C SER A 377 -7.71 -26.12 5.90
N TYR A 378 -7.20 -26.04 7.14
CA TYR A 378 -6.78 -24.76 7.72
C TYR A 378 -5.76 -24.03 6.82
N ASP A 379 -4.74 -24.74 6.35
CA ASP A 379 -3.70 -24.18 5.49
C ASP A 379 -4.26 -23.73 4.14
N GLN A 380 -5.18 -24.49 3.56
CA GLN A 380 -5.83 -24.13 2.30
C GLN A 380 -6.70 -22.88 2.44
N ASN A 381 -7.42 -22.72 3.55
CA ASN A 381 -8.18 -21.51 3.84
C ASN A 381 -7.27 -20.29 4.03
N TYR A 382 -6.15 -20.46 4.73
CA TYR A 382 -5.16 -19.39 4.91
C TYR A 382 -4.54 -18.98 3.56
N GLU A 383 -4.19 -19.95 2.73
CA GLU A 383 -3.68 -19.70 1.39
C GLU A 383 -4.71 -19.02 0.49
N LEU A 384 -5.98 -19.43 0.53
CA LEU A 384 -7.05 -18.81 -0.26
C LEU A 384 -7.15 -17.31 0.04
N LYS A 385 -7.16 -16.93 1.32
CA LYS A 385 -7.17 -15.51 1.74
C LYS A 385 -5.98 -14.72 1.21
N ALA A 386 -4.79 -15.33 1.20
CA ALA A 386 -3.60 -14.70 0.65
C ALA A 386 -3.68 -14.54 -0.89
N LEU A 387 -4.32 -15.49 -1.58
CA LEU A 387 -4.58 -15.39 -3.03
C LEU A 387 -5.63 -14.31 -3.33
N GLU A 388 -6.72 -14.24 -2.56
CA GLU A 388 -7.73 -13.17 -2.65
C GLU A 388 -7.08 -11.79 -2.52
N GLN A 389 -6.21 -11.61 -1.53
CA GLN A 389 -5.50 -10.34 -1.34
C GLN A 389 -4.66 -9.95 -2.55
N LYS A 390 -4.02 -10.90 -3.24
CA LYS A 390 -3.22 -10.65 -4.45
C LYS A 390 -4.05 -10.39 -5.71
N ILE A 391 -5.30 -10.85 -5.72
CA ILE A 391 -6.24 -10.60 -6.82
C ILE A 391 -6.77 -9.17 -6.71
N TYR A 392 -7.22 -8.77 -5.52
CA TYR A 392 -7.91 -7.49 -5.31
C TYR A 392 -6.98 -6.30 -5.02
N ASN A 393 -5.72 -6.54 -4.64
CA ASN A 393 -4.66 -5.53 -4.50
C ASN A 393 -3.59 -5.79 -5.55
#